data_AF-A0A6A6DP15-F1
#
_entry.id   AF-A0A6A6DP15-F1
#
_cell.length_a   1.000
_cell.length_b   1.000
_cell.length_c   1.000
_cell.angle_alpha   90.00
_cell.angle_beta   90.00
_cell.angle_gamma   90.00
#
_symmetry.space_group_name_H-M   'P 1'
#
loop_
_entity.id
_entity.type
_entity.pdbx_description
1 polymer ?
#
loop_
_entity_poly.entity_id
_entity_poly.type
_entity_poly.pdbx_seq_one_letter_code
_entity_poly.pdbx_strand_id
1 'polypeptide(L)' 'SLKDALLRLRSADKVRVLWADGICIDQENYDQKANQVKLMGLVYWQARQVNVWLG' A
#
# COMPACT_ATOMS: atom_id res chain seq x y z
N SER A 1 -12.58 4.20 -3.11
CA SER A 1 -12.28 2.94 -2.39
C SER A 1 -10.91 2.40 -2.80
N LEU A 2 -10.32 1.41 -2.10
CA LEU A 2 -9.03 0.81 -2.49
C LEU A 2 -9.06 0.26 -3.93
N LYS A 3 -10.18 -0.35 -4.32
CA LYS A 3 -10.41 -0.82 -5.70
C LYS A 3 -10.24 0.31 -6.72
N ASP A 4 -10.85 1.46 -6.47
CA ASP A 4 -10.81 2.61 -7.41
C ASP A 4 -9.40 3.18 -7.52
N ALA A 5 -8.68 3.27 -6.40
CA ALA A 5 -7.29 3.70 -6.38
C ALA A 5 -6.40 2.76 -7.22
N LEU A 6 -6.56 1.44 -7.05
CA LEU A 6 -5.81 0.45 -7.82
C LEU A 6 -6.14 0.51 -9.32
N LEU A 7 -7.42 0.69 -9.67
CA LEU A 7 -7.84 0.87 -11.06
C LEU A 7 -7.22 2.13 -11.69
N ARG A 8 -7.11 3.22 -10.93
CA ARG A 8 -6.51 4.48 -11.38
C ARG A 8 -4.99 4.38 -11.56
N LEU A 9 -4.31 3.63 -10.69
CA LEU A 9 -2.86 3.44 -10.71
C LEU A 9 -2.41 2.37 -11.71
N ARG A 10 -3.33 1.51 -12.18
CA ARG A 10 -3.04 0.49 -13.18
C ARG A 10 -2.55 1.11 -14.49
N SER A 11 -1.50 0.53 -15.07
CA SER A 11 -1.06 0.82 -16.43
C SER A 11 -1.41 -0.36 -17.32
N ALA A 12 -1.90 -0.08 -18.54
CA ALA A 12 -2.22 -1.12 -19.51
C ALA A 12 -0.96 -1.82 -20.04
N ASP A 13 0.15 -1.08 -20.12
CA ASP A 13 1.34 -1.51 -20.87
C ASP A 13 2.48 -1.97 -19.96
N LYS A 14 2.41 -1.69 -18.65
CA LYS A 14 3.48 -1.98 -17.68
C LYS A 14 2.94 -2.54 -16.38
N VAL A 15 3.56 -3.62 -15.94
CA VAL A 15 3.38 -4.15 -14.58
C VAL A 15 3.90 -3.13 -13.58
N ARG A 16 3.13 -2.90 -12.51
CA ARG A 16 3.51 -2.03 -11.40
C ARG A 16 3.48 -2.83 -10.11
N VAL A 17 4.55 -2.72 -9.33
CA VAL A 17 4.58 -3.19 -7.95
C VAL A 17 4.05 -2.07 -7.08
N LEU A 18 2.98 -2.35 -6.35
CA LEU A 18 2.34 -1.41 -5.44
C LEU A 18 2.29 -2.03 -4.05
N TRP A 19 2.52 -1.21 -3.04
CA TRP A 19 2.26 -1.54 -1.65
C TRP A 19 1.02 -0.78 -1.21
N ALA A 20 0.05 -1.48 -0.61
CA ALA A 20 -1.15 -0.90 -0.04
C ALA A 20 -1.35 -1.53 1.34
N ASP A 21 -1.38 -0.70 2.38
CA ASP A 21 -1.53 -1.13 3.78
C ASP A 21 -2.76 -2.04 3.97
N GLY A 22 -3.88 -1.70 3.31
CA GLY A 22 -5.12 -2.49 3.37
C GLY A 22 -5.04 -3.91 2.80
N ILE A 23 -4.00 -4.27 2.04
CA ILE A 23 -3.81 -5.63 1.46
C ILE A 23 -2.51 -6.27 1.97
N CYS A 24 -1.43 -5.49 2.06
CA CYS A 24 -0.11 -6.00 2.42
C CYS A 24 0.06 -6.22 3.94
N ILE A 25 -0.80 -5.64 4.77
CA ILE A 25 -0.84 -5.85 6.21
C ILE A 25 -2.05 -6.71 6.53
N ASP A 26 -1.84 -7.73 7.37
CA ASP A 26 -2.95 -8.52 7.90
C ASP A 26 -3.74 -7.62 8.87
N GLN A 27 -4.92 -7.21 8.45
CA GLN A 27 -5.74 -6.27 9.22
C GLN A 27 -6.41 -6.92 10.44
N GLU A 28 -6.48 -8.26 10.48
CA GLU A 28 -7.14 -9.03 11.54
C GLU A 28 -6.14 -9.50 12.61
N ASN A 29 -4.86 -9.63 12.26
CA ASN A 29 -3.80 -9.96 13.20
C ASN A 29 -3.15 -8.71 13.81
N TYR A 30 -3.58 -8.33 15.02
CA TYR A 30 -3.10 -7.13 15.72
C TYR A 30 -1.58 -7.11 15.96
N ASP A 31 -0.97 -8.25 16.32
CA ASP A 31 0.46 -8.31 16.61
C ASP A 31 1.29 -8.12 15.34
N GLN A 32 0.88 -8.77 14.24
CA GLN A 32 1.52 -8.62 12.93
C GLN A 32 1.35 -7.19 12.42
N LYS A 33 0.13 -6.66 12.49
CA LYS A 33 -0.20 -5.29 12.12
C LYS A 33 0.64 -4.28 12.88
N ALA A 34 0.77 -4.40 14.20
CA ALA A 34 1.57 -3.49 15.01
C ALA A 34 3.06 -3.49 14.57
N ASN A 35 3.59 -4.65 14.19
CA ASN A 35 4.95 -4.74 13.67
C ASN A 35 5.09 -4.14 12.26
N GLN A 36 4.12 -4.37 11.37
CA GLN A 36 4.11 -3.77 10.03
C GLN A 36 3.95 -2.25 10.06
N VAL A 37 3.11 -1.71 10.95
CA VAL A 37 2.92 -0.27 11.12
C VAL A 37 4.22 0.43 11.52
N LYS A 38 5.06 -0.19 12.35
CA LYS A 38 6.39 0.34 12.70
C LYS A 38 7.32 0.42 11.48
N LEU A 39 7.13 -0.45 10.49
CA LEU A 39 7.93 -0.47 9.25
C LEU A 39 7.42 0.50 8.19
N MET A 40 6.20 1.06 8.32
CA MET A 40 5.61 1.93 7.30
C MET A 40 6.49 3.14 6.98
N GLY A 41 7.19 3.69 7.98
CA GLY A 41 8.15 4.79 7.75
C GLY A 41 9.26 4.38 6.77
N LEU A 42 9.80 3.16 6.91
CA LEU A 42 10.80 2.62 5.99
C LEU A 42 10.20 2.34 4.61
N VAL A 43 9.00 1.77 4.56
CA VAL A 43 8.30 1.50 3.29
C VAL A 43 8.09 2.79 2.50
N TYR A 44 7.61 3.86 3.15
CA TYR A 44 7.44 5.15 2.51
C TYR A 44 8.77 5.78 2.09
N TRP A 45 9.82 5.64 2.91
CA TRP A 45 11.15 6.14 2.58
C TRP A 45 11.78 5.42 1.38
N GLN A 46 11.55 4.10 1.24
CA GLN A 46 12.06 3.30 0.12
C GLN A 46 11.18 3.36 -1.13
N ALA A 47 9.93 3.83 -1.02
CA ALA A 47 9.02 3.90 -2.14
C ALA A 47 9.50 4.90 -3.20
N ARG A 48 9.50 4.48 -4.46
CA ARG A 48 9.80 5.39 -5.59
C ARG A 48 8.83 6.57 -5.67
N GLN A 49 7.57 6.34 -5.31
CA GLN A 49 6.51 7.34 -5.28
C GLN A 49 5.46 6.90 -4.28
N VAL A 50 4.96 7.85 -3.48
CA VAL A 50 3.84 7.64 -2.55
C VAL A 50 2.61 8.35 -3.13
N ASN A 51 1.51 7.62 -3.28
CA ASN A 51 0.23 8.16 -3.73
C ASN A 51 -0.77 8.12 -2.58
N VAL A 52 -1.39 9.26 -2.26
CA VAL A 52 -2.42 9.36 -1.22
C VAL A 52 -3.79 9.39 -1.90
N TRP A 53 -4.69 8.50 -1.46
CA TRP A 53 -6.07 8.43 -1.97
C TRP A 53 -7.06 8.81 -0.87
N LEU A 54 -7.80 9.90 -1.07
CA LEU A 54 -8.69 10.46 -0.03
C LEU A 54 -10.15 9.99 -0.09
N GLY A 55 -10.46 9.06 -1.00
CA GLY A 55 -11.84 8.58 -1.20
C GLY A 55 -12.38 9.03 -2.52
#